data_AF-A0A316VQI4-F1
#
_entry.id   AF-A0A316VQI4-F1
#
_cell.length_a   1.000
_cell.length_b   1.000
_cell.length_c   1.000
_cell.angle_alpha   90.00
_cell.angle_beta   90.00
_cell.angle_gamma   90.00
#
_symmetry.space_group_name_H-M   'P 1'
#
loop_
_entity.id
_entity.type
_entity.pdbx_description
1 polymer ?
#
loop_
_entity_poly.entity_id
_entity_poly.type
_entity_poly.pdbx_seq_one_letter_code
_entity_poly.pdbx_strand_id
1 'polypeptide(L)'
;MHLQTSFLLLAFTFAFNIVFASKRGGYGRANAGTSTDNPFALPVDNKTCTHNGHQLQIKRALKDLEEIVELGLDTLYSSPTSTVVAKYFGHINHGAELITPIGILTRLQKGTKKNVVLHCGTKDDETEDNGIATDDWTVCNSSKRFSSEGGFVEQINRKHSKQISVITCPQSFAPSTHRLYLEEICQNDFTLNDNVPTTYWPISLLSLFMQVPQLSSPLMQLDKRDYANVLDLAHRDPEMAKHNIYTYLYFLLDVYARKNYSPNGCSGQPSGRVYEEPWN
;
A
#
# COMPACT_ATOMS: atom_id res chain seq x y z
N MET A 1 -67.08 -7.59 56.80
CA MET A 1 -66.79 -6.48 55.87
C MET A 1 -65.50 -6.88 55.15
N HIS A 2 -65.61 -7.59 54.01
CA HIS A 2 -65.61 -7.05 52.63
C HIS A 2 -64.34 -6.22 52.36
N LEU A 3 -63.53 -6.44 51.33
CA LEU A 3 -63.76 -7.06 50.02
C LEU A 3 -62.39 -7.40 49.39
N GLN A 4 -62.35 -8.45 48.57
CA GLN A 4 -61.31 -8.69 47.57
C GLN A 4 -61.26 -7.53 46.57
N THR A 5 -60.07 -7.16 46.08
CA THR A 5 -59.91 -6.58 44.74
C THR A 5 -58.58 -6.99 44.12
N SER A 6 -58.72 -7.82 43.09
CA SER A 6 -57.73 -8.19 42.10
C SER A 6 -57.22 -6.95 41.35
N PHE A 7 -55.91 -6.88 41.09
CA PHE A 7 -55.36 -6.02 40.04
C PHE A 7 -54.68 -6.87 38.98
N LEU A 8 -55.41 -7.06 37.88
CA LEU A 8 -54.89 -7.41 36.56
C LEU A 8 -54.32 -6.14 35.93
N LEU A 9 -53.06 -6.18 35.47
CA LEU A 9 -52.59 -5.25 34.45
C LEU A 9 -51.63 -5.94 33.48
N LEU A 10 -52.26 -6.40 32.40
CA LEU A 10 -51.85 -6.38 30.99
C LEU A 10 -50.35 -6.19 30.68
N ALA A 11 -49.77 -7.28 30.21
CA ALA A 11 -48.58 -7.29 29.36
C ALA A 11 -48.85 -6.55 28.03
N PHE A 12 -48.03 -5.55 27.72
CA PHE A 12 -47.88 -5.00 26.37
C PHE A 12 -46.49 -5.34 25.85
N THR A 13 -46.34 -6.52 25.26
CA THR A 13 -45.21 -6.85 24.41
C THR A 13 -45.48 -6.30 23.01
N PHE A 14 -44.89 -5.14 22.68
CA PHE A 14 -44.79 -4.68 21.30
C PHE A 14 -43.70 -5.49 20.60
N ALA A 15 -44.07 -6.60 19.97
CA ALA A 15 -43.23 -7.27 18.98
C ALA A 15 -43.38 -6.54 17.64
N PHE A 16 -42.41 -5.69 17.31
CA PHE A 16 -42.23 -5.17 15.95
C PHE A 16 -41.74 -6.33 15.06
N ASN A 17 -42.66 -7.04 14.42
CA ASN A 17 -42.33 -7.88 13.27
C ASN A 17 -42.28 -6.99 12.03
N ILE A 18 -41.09 -6.44 11.73
CA ILE A 18 -40.82 -5.88 10.40
C ILE A 18 -40.47 -7.05 9.48
N VAL A 19 -41.46 -7.49 8.71
CA VAL A 19 -41.27 -8.39 7.58
C VAL A 19 -40.61 -7.58 6.45
N PHE A 20 -39.29 -7.65 6.34
CA PHE A 20 -38.62 -7.26 5.10
C PHE A 20 -38.85 -8.37 4.07
N ALA A 21 -39.81 -8.12 3.17
CA ALA A 21 -39.95 -8.85 1.92
C ALA A 21 -38.70 -8.58 1.05
N SER A 22 -37.67 -9.39 1.22
CA SER A 22 -36.52 -9.42 0.30
C SER A 22 -36.94 -10.10 -1.00
N LYS A 23 -37.20 -9.26 -2.00
CA LYS A 23 -37.44 -9.63 -3.39
C LYS A 23 -36.17 -10.31 -3.90
N ARG A 24 -36.18 -11.65 -4.00
CA ARG A 24 -35.15 -12.44 -4.69
C ARG A 24 -35.19 -12.12 -6.19
N GLY A 25 -34.53 -11.04 -6.58
CA GLY A 25 -34.06 -10.83 -7.93
C GLY A 25 -32.84 -11.72 -8.14
N GLY A 26 -32.96 -12.68 -9.06
CA GLY A 26 -31.88 -13.59 -9.43
C GLY A 26 -30.68 -12.80 -9.94
N TYR A 27 -29.59 -12.82 -9.16
CA TYR A 27 -28.27 -12.59 -9.69
C TYR A 27 -27.71 -13.92 -10.15
N GLY A 28 -27.28 -13.92 -11.41
CA GLY A 28 -26.61 -15.05 -12.04
C GLY A 28 -25.52 -15.61 -11.14
N ARG A 29 -25.48 -16.94 -11.13
CA ARG A 29 -24.46 -17.77 -10.53
C ARG A 29 -23.10 -17.38 -11.12
N ALA A 30 -22.42 -16.43 -10.49
CA ALA A 30 -21.00 -16.22 -10.72
C ALA A 30 -20.30 -17.51 -10.27
N ASN A 31 -19.54 -18.11 -11.16
CA ASN A 31 -18.70 -19.25 -10.84
C ASN A 31 -17.83 -18.88 -9.65
N ALA A 32 -17.90 -19.70 -8.59
CA ALA A 32 -16.89 -19.71 -7.55
C ALA A 32 -15.57 -20.17 -8.19
N GLY A 33 -14.83 -19.21 -8.76
CA GLY A 33 -13.40 -19.37 -8.99
C GLY A 33 -12.72 -19.44 -7.63
N THR A 34 -11.76 -20.35 -7.50
CA THR A 34 -10.88 -20.46 -6.35
C THR A 34 -10.24 -19.10 -6.05
N SER A 35 -10.69 -18.42 -4.99
CA SER A 35 -10.11 -17.17 -4.53
C SER A 35 -8.73 -17.44 -3.93
N THR A 36 -7.73 -17.44 -4.81
CA THR A 36 -6.31 -17.22 -4.53
C THR A 36 -5.85 -15.86 -5.07
N ASP A 37 -6.80 -15.00 -5.40
CA ASP A 37 -6.61 -13.77 -6.18
C ASP A 37 -6.20 -12.62 -5.29
N ASN A 38 -4.92 -12.59 -4.91
CA ASN A 38 -4.34 -11.40 -4.31
C ASN A 38 -4.61 -10.19 -5.25
N PRO A 39 -5.25 -9.11 -4.77
CA PRO A 39 -5.68 -7.99 -5.59
C PRO A 39 -4.50 -7.16 -6.10
N PHE A 40 -3.27 -7.45 -5.71
CA PHE A 40 -2.04 -6.84 -6.21
C PHE A 40 -1.26 -7.76 -7.16
N ALA A 41 -1.75 -8.98 -7.42
CA ALA A 41 -1.09 -9.94 -8.29
C ALA A 41 -0.94 -9.37 -9.71
N LEU A 42 0.32 -9.18 -10.12
CA LEU A 42 0.69 -8.90 -11.50
C LEU A 42 1.12 -10.21 -12.19
N PRO A 43 0.96 -10.34 -13.51
CA PRO A 43 1.65 -11.36 -14.27
C PRO A 43 3.16 -11.22 -14.02
N VAL A 44 3.79 -12.29 -13.55
CA VAL A 44 5.24 -12.36 -13.33
C VAL A 44 5.86 -13.00 -14.57
N ASP A 45 6.90 -12.36 -15.11
CA ASP A 45 7.63 -12.91 -16.25
C ASP A 45 8.54 -14.06 -15.79
N ASN A 46 8.08 -15.28 -16.02
CA ASN A 46 8.80 -16.52 -15.70
C ASN A 46 10.18 -16.62 -16.37
N LYS A 47 10.44 -15.89 -17.46
CA LYS A 47 11.75 -15.87 -18.12
C LYS A 47 12.79 -15.12 -17.32
N THR A 48 12.37 -14.06 -16.63
CA THR A 48 13.25 -13.21 -15.81
C THR A 48 13.23 -13.67 -14.34
N CYS A 49 12.11 -14.22 -13.87
CA CYS A 49 11.96 -14.78 -12.52
C CYS A 49 12.17 -16.31 -12.51
N THR A 50 13.30 -16.78 -13.04
CA THR A 50 13.60 -18.22 -13.20
C THR A 50 13.87 -18.93 -11.88
N HIS A 51 14.38 -18.22 -10.87
CA HIS A 51 14.64 -18.79 -9.56
C HIS A 51 13.34 -18.84 -8.73
N ASN A 52 12.96 -20.05 -8.30
CA ASN A 52 11.80 -20.27 -7.41
C ASN A 52 11.83 -19.37 -6.16
N GLY A 53 13.02 -19.02 -5.67
CA GLY A 53 13.20 -18.09 -4.55
C GLY A 53 12.67 -16.68 -4.85
N HIS A 54 12.88 -16.15 -6.06
CA HIS A 54 12.38 -14.82 -6.43
C HIS A 54 10.84 -14.79 -6.42
N GLN A 55 10.22 -15.81 -7.01
CA GLN A 55 8.77 -15.92 -7.07
C GLN A 55 8.16 -16.03 -5.67
N LEU A 56 8.79 -16.80 -4.77
CA LEU A 56 8.33 -16.92 -3.39
C LEU A 56 8.44 -15.59 -2.63
N GLN A 57 9.56 -14.87 -2.77
CA GLN A 57 9.76 -13.57 -2.13
C GLN A 57 8.73 -12.55 -2.65
N ILE A 58 8.49 -12.47 -3.96
CA ILE A 58 7.47 -11.59 -4.55
C ILE A 58 6.08 -11.97 -4.03
N LYS A 59 5.74 -13.25 -4.05
CA LYS A 59 4.44 -13.73 -3.56
C LYS A 59 4.22 -13.35 -2.10
N ARG A 60 5.25 -13.45 -1.26
CA ARG A 60 5.19 -13.00 0.13
C ARG A 60 4.97 -11.49 0.23
N ALA A 61 5.77 -10.67 -0.45
CA ALA A 61 5.55 -9.22 -0.43
C ALA A 61 4.18 -8.80 -0.95
N LEU A 62 3.65 -9.44 -1.99
CA LEU A 62 2.33 -9.10 -2.51
C LEU A 62 1.23 -9.37 -1.48
N LYS A 63 1.38 -10.44 -0.69
CA LYS A 63 0.47 -10.74 0.42
C LYS A 63 0.56 -9.67 1.52
N ASP A 64 1.78 -9.32 1.92
CA ASP A 64 1.99 -8.31 2.95
C ASP A 64 1.53 -6.91 2.46
N LEU A 65 1.68 -6.64 1.17
CA LEU A 65 1.19 -5.43 0.52
C LEU A 65 -0.34 -5.34 0.55
N GLU A 66 -1.02 -6.46 0.33
CA GLU A 66 -2.47 -6.53 0.44
C GLU A 66 -2.93 -6.15 1.85
N GLU A 67 -2.35 -6.78 2.86
CA GLU A 67 -2.65 -6.50 4.27
C GLU A 67 -2.45 -5.02 4.61
N ILE A 68 -1.31 -4.44 4.24
CA ILE A 68 -0.99 -3.06 4.64
C ILE A 68 -1.87 -2.03 3.93
N VAL A 69 -2.19 -2.24 2.66
CA VAL A 69 -3.07 -1.32 1.91
C VAL A 69 -4.51 -1.42 2.39
N GLU A 70 -5.00 -2.62 2.71
CA GLU A 70 -6.32 -2.81 3.30
C GLU A 70 -6.45 -2.11 4.65
N LEU A 71 -5.45 -2.24 5.52
CA LEU A 71 -5.43 -1.56 6.81
C LEU A 71 -5.37 -0.03 6.66
N GLY A 72 -4.59 0.47 5.69
CA GLY A 72 -4.53 1.89 5.36
C GLY A 72 -5.87 2.44 4.86
N LEU A 73 -6.52 1.72 3.96
CA LEU A 73 -7.86 2.06 3.46
C LEU A 73 -8.90 2.06 4.59
N ASP A 74 -8.91 1.03 5.44
CA ASP A 74 -9.81 0.96 6.60
C ASP A 74 -9.60 2.16 7.53
N THR A 75 -8.35 2.56 7.76
CA THR A 75 -8.04 3.75 8.58
C THR A 75 -8.58 5.04 7.95
N LEU A 76 -8.40 5.22 6.64
CA LEU A 76 -8.91 6.41 5.93
C LEU A 76 -10.44 6.48 5.94
N TYR A 77 -11.14 5.35 5.88
CA TYR A 77 -12.60 5.31 5.91
C TYR A 77 -13.18 5.44 7.32
N SER A 78 -12.63 4.68 8.28
CA SER A 78 -13.19 4.57 9.62
C SER A 78 -12.76 5.70 10.55
N SER A 79 -11.58 6.28 10.32
CA SER A 79 -10.98 7.29 11.19
C SER A 79 -10.34 8.45 10.40
N PRO A 80 -11.10 9.14 9.53
CA PRO A 80 -10.58 10.16 8.63
C PRO A 80 -9.96 11.37 9.36
N THR A 81 -10.39 11.66 10.59
CA THR A 81 -9.89 12.77 11.41
C THR A 81 -8.81 12.35 12.41
N SER A 82 -8.33 11.12 12.34
CA SER A 82 -7.30 10.62 13.26
C SER A 82 -5.98 11.39 13.11
N THR A 83 -5.22 11.43 14.20
CA THR A 83 -3.90 12.08 14.22
C THR A 83 -2.94 11.48 13.21
N VAL A 84 -3.00 10.15 12.98
CA VAL A 84 -2.17 9.50 11.96
C VAL A 84 -2.54 9.93 10.54
N VAL A 85 -3.83 10.13 10.22
CA VAL A 85 -4.24 10.62 8.89
C VAL A 85 -3.80 12.08 8.72
N ALA A 86 -4.06 12.92 9.72
CA ALA A 86 -3.66 14.33 9.70
C ALA A 86 -2.14 14.52 9.58
N LYS A 87 -1.36 13.62 10.19
CA LYS A 87 0.11 13.61 10.14
C LYS A 87 0.68 13.49 8.72
N TYR A 88 0.05 12.72 7.83
CA TYR A 88 0.59 12.47 6.48
C TYR A 88 -0.16 13.22 5.38
N PHE A 89 -1.44 13.52 5.55
CA PHE A 89 -2.24 14.16 4.51
C PHE A 89 -2.74 15.56 4.89
N GLY A 90 -2.36 16.06 6.06
CA GLY A 90 -2.84 17.32 6.60
C GLY A 90 -4.23 17.19 7.25
N HIS A 91 -4.64 18.23 7.97
CA HIS A 91 -5.96 18.26 8.62
C HIS A 91 -7.07 18.53 7.60
N ILE A 92 -8.19 17.80 7.72
CA ILE A 92 -9.37 17.99 6.86
C ILE A 92 -9.90 19.43 6.92
N ASN A 93 -9.86 20.03 8.11
CA ASN A 93 -10.27 21.42 8.33
C ASN A 93 -9.34 22.45 7.67
N HIS A 94 -8.14 22.03 7.26
CA HIS A 94 -7.17 22.83 6.53
C HIS A 94 -7.20 22.53 5.01
N GLY A 95 -8.28 21.91 4.51
CA GLY A 95 -8.45 21.61 3.09
C GLY A 95 -7.96 20.22 2.67
N ALA A 96 -7.47 19.39 3.59
CA ALA A 96 -7.04 18.02 3.26
C ALA A 96 -8.23 17.14 2.86
N GLU A 97 -8.41 16.97 1.55
CA GLU A 97 -9.41 16.07 0.99
C GLU A 97 -8.87 14.62 0.92
N LEU A 98 -9.55 13.68 1.57
CA LEU A 98 -9.15 12.27 1.56
C LEU A 98 -9.58 11.50 0.31
N ILE A 99 -10.36 12.11 -0.59
CA ILE A 99 -10.79 11.47 -1.85
C ILE A 99 -9.58 11.04 -2.67
N THR A 100 -8.54 11.86 -2.74
CA THR A 100 -7.31 11.55 -3.48
C THR A 100 -6.57 10.33 -2.88
N PRO A 101 -6.20 10.30 -1.59
CA PRO A 101 -5.50 9.14 -1.04
C PRO A 101 -6.35 7.87 -1.04
N ILE A 102 -7.65 7.96 -0.76
CA ILE A 102 -8.58 6.82 -0.86
C ILE A 102 -8.63 6.32 -2.32
N GLY A 103 -8.76 7.24 -3.28
CA GLY A 103 -8.84 6.91 -4.71
C GLY A 103 -7.57 6.23 -5.22
N ILE A 104 -6.39 6.70 -4.82
CA ILE A 104 -5.11 6.11 -5.18
C ILE A 104 -4.97 4.69 -4.63
N LEU A 105 -5.20 4.48 -3.32
CA LEU A 105 -5.10 3.15 -2.72
C LEU A 105 -6.17 2.19 -3.25
N THR A 106 -7.39 2.67 -3.48
CA THR A 106 -8.47 1.87 -4.09
C THR A 106 -8.10 1.46 -5.51
N ARG A 107 -7.48 2.36 -6.29
CA ARG A 107 -7.06 2.05 -7.65
C ARG A 107 -5.89 1.08 -7.70
N LEU A 108 -4.99 1.09 -6.73
CA LEU A 108 -3.95 0.06 -6.64
C LEU A 108 -4.57 -1.33 -6.42
N GLN A 109 -5.53 -1.44 -5.49
CA GLN A 109 -6.21 -2.71 -5.19
C GLN A 109 -7.11 -3.17 -6.34
N LYS A 110 -7.95 -2.29 -6.89
CA LYS A 110 -9.05 -2.66 -7.81
C LYS A 110 -8.81 -2.28 -9.28
N GLY A 111 -7.78 -1.47 -9.56
CA GLY A 111 -7.48 -0.98 -10.90
C GLY A 111 -7.03 -2.09 -11.84
N THR A 112 -7.19 -1.83 -13.13
CA THR A 112 -6.78 -2.78 -14.18
C THR A 112 -5.28 -2.92 -14.23
N LYS A 113 -4.82 -4.17 -14.15
CA LYS A 113 -3.42 -4.57 -14.27
C LYS A 113 -3.06 -5.02 -15.69
N LYS A 114 -3.97 -4.79 -16.64
CA LYS A 114 -3.76 -5.14 -18.04
C LYS A 114 -2.49 -4.46 -18.56
N ASN A 115 -1.66 -5.20 -19.27
CA ASN A 115 -0.39 -4.75 -19.84
C ASN A 115 0.66 -4.30 -18.81
N VAL A 116 0.51 -4.62 -17.52
CA VAL A 116 1.58 -4.47 -16.53
C VAL A 116 2.18 -5.85 -16.25
N VAL A 117 3.49 -5.97 -16.31
CA VAL A 117 4.20 -7.22 -16.02
C VAL A 117 5.34 -6.96 -15.05
N LEU A 118 5.48 -7.84 -14.07
CA LEU A 118 6.57 -7.81 -13.11
C LEU A 118 7.73 -8.67 -13.61
N HIS A 119 8.91 -8.08 -13.69
CA HIS A 119 10.15 -8.74 -14.06
C HIS A 119 11.09 -8.81 -12.86
N CYS A 120 11.84 -9.90 -12.75
CA CYS A 120 12.97 -10.00 -11.85
C CYS A 120 14.20 -9.72 -12.69
N GLY A 121 14.90 -8.61 -12.49
CA GLY A 121 16.14 -8.36 -13.20
C GLY A 121 17.05 -9.58 -13.09
N THR A 122 17.65 -9.99 -14.20
CA THR A 122 18.68 -11.03 -14.24
C THR A 122 19.94 -10.42 -14.86
N LYS A 123 21.09 -10.95 -14.48
CA LYS A 123 22.38 -10.65 -15.09
C LYS A 123 22.54 -11.33 -16.47
N ASP A 124 21.68 -12.30 -16.77
CA ASP A 124 21.94 -13.32 -17.79
C ASP A 124 21.08 -13.19 -19.06
N ASP A 125 20.12 -12.25 -19.10
CA ASP A 125 19.30 -12.04 -20.30
C ASP A 125 19.93 -11.02 -21.25
N GLU A 126 21.12 -11.33 -21.76
CA GLU A 126 21.75 -10.67 -22.93
C GLU A 126 21.00 -10.95 -24.25
N THR A 127 19.75 -11.42 -24.22
CA THR A 127 19.02 -11.71 -25.45
C THR A 127 18.21 -10.48 -25.90
N GLU A 128 18.77 -9.79 -26.90
CA GLU A 128 18.16 -8.70 -27.69
C GLU A 128 16.74 -9.00 -28.22
N ASP A 129 16.27 -10.25 -28.10
CA ASP A 129 15.00 -10.72 -28.68
C ASP A 129 13.73 -10.32 -27.90
N ASN A 130 13.83 -9.87 -26.64
CA ASN A 130 12.65 -9.54 -25.82
C ASN A 130 12.35 -8.04 -25.72
N GLY A 131 13.19 -7.17 -26.29
CA GLY A 131 13.05 -5.71 -26.21
C GLY A 131 13.16 -5.12 -24.79
N ILE A 132 13.67 -5.90 -23.84
CA ILE A 132 14.17 -5.41 -22.54
C ILE A 132 15.65 -5.13 -22.80
N ALA A 133 16.04 -3.86 -22.76
CA ALA A 133 17.35 -3.48 -23.21
C ALA A 133 18.43 -4.00 -22.23
N THR A 134 19.57 -4.43 -22.79
CA THR A 134 20.74 -4.93 -22.05
C THR A 134 21.37 -3.86 -21.14
N ASP A 135 20.83 -2.64 -21.15
CA ASP A 135 21.19 -1.54 -20.27
C ASP A 135 20.50 -1.62 -18.89
N ASP A 136 19.48 -2.45 -18.69
CA ASP A 136 18.71 -2.55 -17.44
C ASP A 136 19.52 -3.05 -16.23
N TRP A 137 20.45 -3.99 -16.43
CA TRP A 137 21.41 -4.37 -15.38
C TRP A 137 22.35 -3.21 -15.03
N THR A 138 22.77 -2.45 -16.04
CA THR A 138 23.50 -1.19 -15.82
C THR A 138 22.63 -0.18 -15.09
N VAL A 139 21.31 -0.10 -15.27
CA VAL A 139 20.44 0.79 -14.48
C VAL A 139 20.42 0.36 -13.02
N CYS A 140 20.25 -0.93 -12.73
CA CYS A 140 20.32 -1.46 -11.37
C CYS A 140 21.70 -1.26 -10.69
N ASN A 141 22.79 -1.18 -11.46
CA ASN A 141 24.16 -1.01 -10.92
C ASN A 141 24.71 0.43 -10.96
N SER A 142 24.33 1.23 -11.94
CA SER A 142 24.89 2.57 -12.19
C SER A 142 24.25 3.64 -11.30
N SER A 143 23.06 3.36 -10.77
CA SER A 143 22.34 4.32 -9.94
C SER A 143 22.20 3.80 -8.51
N LYS A 144 22.95 4.41 -7.59
CA LYS A 144 22.72 4.28 -6.15
C LYS A 144 21.23 4.51 -5.79
N ARG A 145 20.51 5.29 -6.60
CA ARG A 145 19.07 5.62 -6.48
C ARG A 145 18.13 4.43 -6.62
N PHE A 146 18.44 3.45 -7.49
CA PHE A 146 17.57 2.28 -7.71
C PHE A 146 17.82 1.17 -6.70
N SER A 147 19.01 1.15 -6.08
CA SER A 147 19.33 0.18 -5.02
C SER A 147 18.42 0.34 -3.78
N SER A 148 18.05 1.57 -3.40
CA SER A 148 17.16 1.82 -2.26
C SER A 148 15.70 1.51 -2.56
N GLU A 149 15.19 1.87 -3.74
CA GLU A 149 13.80 1.61 -4.14
C GLU A 149 13.56 0.15 -4.54
N GLY A 150 14.62 -0.55 -4.94
CA GLY A 150 14.61 -1.98 -5.22
C GLY A 150 14.24 -2.38 -6.65
N GLY A 151 14.02 -1.38 -7.51
CA GLY A 151 13.63 -1.59 -8.89
C GLY A 151 13.34 -0.27 -9.60
N PHE A 152 12.73 -0.37 -10.78
CA PHE A 152 12.24 0.76 -11.55
C PHE A 152 11.03 0.34 -12.41
N VAL A 153 10.37 1.34 -12.99
CA VAL A 153 9.24 1.14 -13.92
C VAL A 153 9.63 1.68 -15.28
N GLU A 154 9.41 0.89 -16.32
CA GLU A 154 9.68 1.27 -17.69
C GLU A 154 8.48 0.99 -18.59
N GLN A 155 8.26 1.81 -19.61
CA GLN A 155 7.32 1.48 -20.68
C GLN A 155 8.08 0.86 -21.85
N ILE A 156 7.88 -0.43 -22.06
CA ILE A 156 8.49 -1.16 -23.19
C ILE A 156 7.54 -1.12 -24.38
N ASN A 157 8.06 -0.62 -25.50
CA ASN A 157 7.34 -0.61 -26.78
C ASN A 157 7.71 -1.88 -27.56
N ARG A 158 6.88 -2.92 -27.49
CA ARG A 158 6.98 -4.07 -28.39
C ARG A 158 6.23 -3.77 -29.68
N LYS A 159 6.68 -4.35 -30.82
CA LYS A 159 6.22 -4.05 -32.20
C LYS A 159 4.70 -3.82 -32.38
N HIS A 160 3.84 -4.41 -31.52
CA HIS A 160 2.38 -4.22 -31.56
C HIS A 160 1.70 -4.06 -30.19
N SER A 161 2.43 -3.81 -29.10
CA SER A 161 1.84 -3.63 -27.77
C SER A 161 2.68 -2.69 -26.89
N LYS A 162 1.98 -1.77 -26.21
CA LYS A 162 2.55 -0.98 -25.11
C LYS A 162 2.41 -1.80 -23.84
N GLN A 163 3.53 -2.10 -23.20
CA GLN A 163 3.60 -2.82 -21.94
C GLN A 163 4.33 -1.96 -20.91
N ILE A 164 3.84 -1.95 -19.68
CA ILE A 164 4.54 -1.35 -18.55
C ILE A 164 5.22 -2.48 -17.79
N SER A 165 6.53 -2.37 -17.66
CA SER A 165 7.37 -3.32 -16.96
C SER A 165 7.70 -2.77 -15.58
N VAL A 166 7.37 -3.53 -14.54
CA VAL A 166 7.83 -3.28 -13.18
C VAL A 166 9.02 -4.20 -12.95
N ILE A 167 10.22 -3.63 -12.90
CA ILE A 167 11.47 -4.40 -12.87
C ILE A 167 12.03 -4.34 -11.45
N THR A 168 12.15 -5.50 -10.80
CA THR A 168 12.79 -5.63 -9.48
C THR A 168 14.26 -5.99 -9.67
N CYS A 169 15.18 -5.19 -9.14
CA CYS A 169 16.62 -5.41 -9.33
C CYS A 169 17.11 -6.70 -8.63
N PRO A 170 18.14 -7.40 -9.16
CA PRO A 170 18.67 -8.63 -8.55
C PRO A 170 19.09 -8.46 -7.09
N GLN A 171 19.68 -7.31 -6.75
CA GLN A 171 20.15 -6.99 -5.41
C GLN A 171 19.01 -7.04 -4.40
N SER A 172 17.79 -6.69 -4.81
CA SER A 172 16.61 -6.75 -3.96
C SER A 172 16.40 -8.18 -3.42
N PHE A 173 16.65 -9.21 -4.23
CA PHE A 173 16.53 -10.62 -3.83
C PHE A 173 17.77 -11.18 -3.11
N ALA A 174 18.89 -10.44 -3.15
CA ALA A 174 20.15 -10.91 -2.61
C ALA A 174 20.14 -10.86 -1.07
N PRO A 175 20.71 -11.87 -0.39
CA PRO A 175 20.83 -11.86 1.06
C PRO A 175 21.51 -10.61 1.62
N SER A 176 22.44 -10.00 0.85
CA SER A 176 23.17 -8.80 1.26
C SER A 176 22.30 -7.56 1.47
N THR A 177 21.15 -7.47 0.81
CA THR A 177 20.28 -6.27 0.87
C THR A 177 19.34 -6.30 2.07
N HIS A 178 19.19 -7.46 2.74
CA HIS A 178 18.40 -7.64 3.96
C HIS A 178 17.03 -6.95 3.89
N ARG A 179 16.22 -7.35 2.92
CA ARG A 179 14.85 -6.83 2.80
C ARG A 179 13.99 -7.42 3.89
N LEU A 180 13.29 -6.53 4.58
CA LEU A 180 12.46 -6.89 5.72
C LEU A 180 11.03 -7.19 5.28
N TYR A 181 10.35 -8.05 6.03
CA TYR A 181 8.91 -8.27 5.92
C TYR A 181 8.16 -7.49 7.01
N LEU A 182 6.83 -7.37 6.89
CA LEU A 182 6.07 -6.51 7.81
C LEU A 182 6.15 -6.98 9.26
N GLU A 183 6.30 -8.27 9.49
CA GLU A 183 6.47 -8.81 10.85
C GLU A 183 7.71 -8.27 11.58
N GLU A 184 8.70 -7.77 10.84
CA GLU A 184 9.94 -7.19 11.36
C GLU A 184 9.82 -5.69 11.64
N ILE A 185 8.64 -5.09 11.40
CA ILE A 185 8.45 -3.67 11.67
C ILE A 185 8.66 -3.36 13.15
N CYS A 186 9.31 -2.22 13.42
CA CYS A 186 9.65 -1.77 14.77
C CYS A 186 10.59 -2.72 15.54
N GLN A 187 11.22 -3.68 14.87
CA GLN A 187 12.29 -4.52 15.43
C GLN A 187 13.66 -4.00 15.00
N ASN A 188 14.74 -4.50 15.62
CA ASN A 188 16.13 -4.21 15.25
C ASN A 188 16.46 -2.71 15.15
N ASP A 189 15.93 -1.92 16.10
CA ASP A 189 16.09 -0.46 16.16
C ASP A 189 15.53 0.29 14.93
N PHE A 190 14.69 -0.36 14.11
CA PHE A 190 14.02 0.31 13.00
C PHE A 190 13.05 1.36 13.54
N THR A 191 13.23 2.60 13.06
CA THR A 191 12.29 3.70 13.23
C THR A 191 11.95 4.30 11.89
N LEU A 192 10.74 4.85 11.76
CA LEU A 192 10.34 5.58 10.54
C LEU A 192 11.24 6.79 10.30
N ASN A 193 11.75 7.45 11.35
CA ASN A 193 12.63 8.61 11.20
C ASN A 193 14.00 8.26 10.62
N ASP A 194 14.58 7.15 11.03
CA ASP A 194 15.99 6.84 10.73
C ASP A 194 16.15 5.90 9.53
N ASN A 195 15.05 5.39 8.98
CA ASN A 195 15.09 4.35 7.95
C ASN A 195 14.17 4.63 6.77
N VAL A 196 14.59 4.18 5.59
CA VAL A 196 13.83 4.31 4.36
C VAL A 196 12.73 3.24 4.30
N PRO A 197 11.45 3.60 4.03
CA PRO A 197 10.32 2.66 3.98
C PRO A 197 10.52 1.48 3.04
N THR A 198 11.18 1.73 1.90
CA THR A 198 11.39 0.72 0.86
C THR A 198 12.33 -0.40 1.31
N THR A 199 12.98 -0.31 2.48
CA THR A 199 13.69 -1.43 3.10
C THR A 199 12.77 -2.64 3.30
N TYR A 200 11.48 -2.40 3.57
CA TYR A 200 10.48 -3.46 3.59
C TYR A 200 10.09 -3.87 2.17
N TRP A 201 10.13 -5.18 1.92
CA TRP A 201 9.82 -5.80 0.64
C TRP A 201 8.45 -5.38 0.05
N PRO A 202 7.32 -5.46 0.79
CA PRO A 202 6.02 -5.00 0.28
C PRO A 202 6.00 -3.50 -0.07
N ILE A 203 6.72 -2.67 0.69
CA ILE A 203 6.76 -1.22 0.48
C ILE A 203 7.62 -0.84 -0.72
N SER A 204 8.71 -1.57 -0.96
CA SER A 204 9.47 -1.47 -2.21
C SER A 204 8.58 -1.75 -3.42
N LEU A 205 7.82 -2.86 -3.43
CA LEU A 205 6.87 -3.15 -4.52
C LEU A 205 5.80 -2.07 -4.66
N LEU A 206 5.23 -1.59 -3.55
CA LEU A 206 4.26 -0.49 -3.57
C LEU A 206 4.83 0.77 -4.23
N SER A 207 6.08 1.13 -3.90
CA SER A 207 6.73 2.30 -4.46
C SER A 207 6.86 2.23 -5.99
N LEU A 208 7.07 1.02 -6.54
CA LEU A 208 7.09 0.78 -7.98
C LEU A 208 5.67 0.83 -8.56
N PHE A 209 4.70 0.18 -7.91
CA PHE A 209 3.31 0.16 -8.38
C PHE A 209 2.70 1.57 -8.42
N MET A 210 3.08 2.43 -7.47
CA MET A 210 2.65 3.82 -7.44
C MET A 210 3.25 4.68 -8.55
N GLN A 211 4.33 4.26 -9.20
CA GLN A 211 4.88 4.92 -10.38
C GLN A 211 4.14 4.52 -11.67
N VAL A 212 3.34 3.45 -11.65
CA VAL A 212 2.56 2.99 -12.80
C VAL A 212 1.25 3.82 -12.90
N PRO A 213 1.10 4.73 -13.87
CA PRO A 213 0.00 5.70 -13.88
C PRO A 213 -1.39 5.06 -13.92
N GLN A 214 -1.50 3.88 -14.52
CA GLN A 214 -2.76 3.14 -14.59
C GLN A 214 -3.16 2.47 -13.26
N LEU A 215 -2.21 2.18 -12.37
CA LEU A 215 -2.46 1.57 -11.06
C LEU A 215 -2.67 2.62 -9.96
N SER A 216 -2.07 3.80 -10.09
CA SER A 216 -2.17 4.89 -9.11
C SER A 216 -2.73 6.17 -9.75
N SER A 217 -1.87 7.12 -10.11
CA SER A 217 -2.20 8.37 -10.77
C SER A 217 -0.97 8.87 -11.54
N PRO A 218 -1.13 9.49 -12.72
CA PRO A 218 -0.02 10.14 -13.42
C PRO A 218 0.55 11.34 -12.65
N LEU A 219 -0.15 11.81 -11.61
CA LEU A 219 0.30 12.93 -10.77
C LEU A 219 1.22 12.49 -9.63
N MET A 220 1.44 11.18 -9.44
CA MET A 220 2.32 10.68 -8.38
C MET A 220 3.77 11.05 -8.64
N GLN A 221 4.44 11.57 -7.61
CA GLN A 221 5.80 12.08 -7.68
C GLN A 221 6.69 11.49 -6.58
N LEU A 222 8.00 11.45 -6.86
CA LEU A 222 9.05 11.10 -5.90
C LEU A 222 9.75 12.39 -5.41
N ASP A 223 9.03 13.28 -4.73
CA ASP A 223 9.56 14.57 -4.25
C ASP A 223 10.26 14.43 -2.88
N LYS A 224 9.48 14.30 -1.79
CA LYS A 224 10.02 14.21 -0.43
C LYS A 224 10.12 12.76 0.01
N ARG A 225 11.34 12.30 0.31
CA ARG A 225 11.67 10.89 0.56
C ARG A 225 11.97 10.58 2.03
N ASP A 226 12.60 11.52 2.72
CA ASP A 226 12.95 11.35 4.14
C ASP A 226 11.75 11.68 5.02
N TYR A 227 11.67 11.02 6.17
CA TYR A 227 10.52 11.10 7.07
C TYR A 227 10.14 12.53 7.45
N ALA A 228 11.10 13.30 7.95
CA ALA A 228 10.88 14.69 8.36
C ALA A 228 10.37 15.56 7.19
N ASN A 229 10.88 15.33 5.98
CA ASN A 229 10.48 16.08 4.79
C ASN A 229 9.07 15.70 4.32
N VAL A 230 8.64 14.46 4.53
CA VAL A 230 7.26 14.01 4.26
C VAL A 230 6.28 14.66 5.23
N LEU A 231 6.60 14.69 6.53
CA LEU A 231 5.74 15.33 7.54
C LEU A 231 5.66 16.86 7.33
N ASP A 232 6.80 17.48 7.01
CA ASP A 232 6.85 18.90 6.68
C ASP A 232 6.05 19.23 5.41
N LEU A 233 6.07 18.36 4.39
CA LEU A 233 5.23 18.50 3.20
C LEU A 233 3.74 18.43 3.57
N ALA A 234 3.33 17.46 4.39
CA ALA A 234 1.95 17.33 4.84
C ALA A 234 1.45 18.57 5.59
N HIS A 235 2.34 19.25 6.33
CA HIS A 235 2.00 20.47 7.04
C HIS A 235 1.92 21.69 6.12
N ARG A 236 2.92 21.88 5.26
CA ARG A 236 3.04 23.09 4.42
C ARG A 236 2.19 23.04 3.16
N ASP A 237 2.01 21.86 2.58
CA ASP A 237 1.30 21.65 1.32
C ASP A 237 0.57 20.28 1.31
N PRO A 238 -0.57 20.18 2.00
CA PRO A 238 -1.39 18.96 2.02
C PRO A 238 -1.78 18.46 0.63
N GLU A 239 -1.95 19.38 -0.34
CA GLU A 239 -2.28 19.02 -1.72
C GLU A 239 -1.14 18.25 -2.39
N MET A 240 0.09 18.76 -2.30
CA MET A 240 1.25 18.03 -2.81
C MET A 240 1.55 16.75 -2.01
N ALA A 241 1.29 16.72 -0.70
CA ALA A 241 1.47 15.53 0.11
C ALA A 241 0.66 14.33 -0.41
N LYS A 242 -0.57 14.57 -0.90
CA LYS A 242 -1.44 13.55 -1.51
C LYS A 242 -0.92 13.02 -2.86
N HIS A 243 0.04 13.69 -3.47
CA HIS A 243 0.68 13.30 -4.72
C HIS A 243 2.12 12.80 -4.54
N ASN A 244 2.64 12.79 -3.31
CA ASN A 244 3.97 12.28 -3.01
C ASN A 244 3.93 10.80 -2.61
N ILE A 245 4.66 9.95 -3.34
CA ILE A 245 4.65 8.48 -3.13
C ILE A 245 5.06 8.12 -1.70
N TYR A 246 6.13 8.72 -1.18
CA TYR A 246 6.65 8.42 0.14
C TYR A 246 5.68 8.77 1.27
N THR A 247 4.77 9.73 1.06
CA THR A 247 3.68 10.00 2.01
C THR A 247 2.86 8.76 2.27
N TYR A 248 2.50 8.01 1.22
CA TYR A 248 1.76 6.76 1.35
C TYR A 248 2.61 5.66 1.97
N LEU A 249 3.89 5.54 1.58
CA LEU A 249 4.77 4.50 2.11
C LEU A 249 4.92 4.63 3.64
N TYR A 250 5.17 5.84 4.15
CA TYR A 250 5.24 6.08 5.60
C TYR A 250 3.87 5.96 6.27
N PHE A 251 2.81 6.50 5.68
CA PHE A 251 1.46 6.41 6.23
C PHE A 251 1.06 4.95 6.48
N LEU A 252 1.25 4.08 5.49
CA LEU A 252 0.85 2.67 5.59
C LEU A 252 1.69 1.93 6.64
N LEU A 253 3.01 2.16 6.69
CA LEU A 253 3.87 1.59 7.73
C LEU A 253 3.51 2.08 9.13
N ASP A 254 3.22 3.36 9.31
CA ASP A 254 2.85 3.93 10.62
C ASP A 254 1.49 3.36 11.08
N VAL A 255 0.51 3.28 10.18
CA VAL A 255 -0.78 2.63 10.45
C VAL A 255 -0.60 1.17 10.87
N TYR A 256 0.23 0.42 10.16
CA TYR A 256 0.51 -0.98 10.48
C TYR A 256 1.23 -1.14 11.82
N ALA A 257 2.25 -0.32 12.08
CA ALA A 257 2.96 -0.27 13.36
C ALA A 257 2.00 0.06 14.51
N ARG A 258 1.08 1.01 14.30
CA ARG A 258 0.07 1.43 15.27
C ARG A 258 -0.90 0.34 15.64
N LYS A 259 -1.32 -0.43 14.64
CA LYS A 259 -2.26 -1.52 14.82
C LYS A 259 -1.64 -2.70 15.56
N ASN A 260 -0.39 -3.05 15.24
CA ASN A 260 0.18 -4.34 15.62
C ASN A 260 1.24 -4.27 16.74
N TYR A 261 1.87 -3.11 16.97
CA TYR A 261 3.04 -3.03 17.86
C TYR A 261 2.91 -1.97 18.96
N SER A 262 2.59 -0.73 18.60
CA SER A 262 2.57 0.39 19.56
C SER A 262 1.54 1.42 19.15
N PRO A 263 0.64 1.92 20.02
CA PRO A 263 -0.36 2.94 19.66
C PRO A 263 0.20 4.21 19.00
N ASN A 264 1.49 4.52 19.25
CA ASN A 264 2.20 5.66 18.69
C ASN A 264 3.06 5.32 17.45
N GLY A 265 2.98 4.07 16.98
CA GLY A 265 3.83 3.51 15.93
C GLY A 265 5.28 3.36 16.41
N CYS A 266 6.21 3.25 15.46
CA CYS A 266 7.65 3.33 15.70
C CYS A 266 8.27 4.49 14.94
N SER A 267 7.79 5.70 15.21
CA SER A 267 8.26 6.91 14.55
C SER A 267 9.74 7.20 14.82
N GLY A 268 10.29 6.74 15.96
CA GLY A 268 11.64 7.09 16.42
C GLY A 268 11.70 8.43 17.12
N GLN A 269 12.86 8.77 17.70
CA GLN A 269 13.11 10.13 18.19
C GLN A 269 13.54 11.01 17.02
N PRO A 270 12.98 12.24 16.87
CA PRO A 270 13.42 13.13 15.81
C PRO A 270 14.90 13.47 16.01
N SER A 271 15.75 13.06 15.06
CA SER A 271 17.17 13.38 15.08
C SER A 271 17.38 14.90 14.87
N GLY A 272 17.54 15.65 15.97
CA GLY A 272 18.19 16.97 15.98
C GLY A 272 17.41 18.18 15.43
N ARG A 273 16.17 18.01 14.97
CA ARG A 273 15.19 19.12 14.92
C ARG A 273 13.99 18.68 15.72
N VAL A 274 13.74 19.37 16.83
CA VAL A 274 12.51 19.20 17.61
C VAL A 274 11.34 19.58 16.71
N TYR A 275 10.80 18.61 15.97
CA TYR A 275 9.40 18.63 15.64
C TYR A 275 8.71 18.30 16.96
N GLU A 276 8.34 19.33 17.72
CA GLU A 276 7.21 19.18 18.61
C GLU A 276 6.07 18.75 17.68
N GLU A 277 5.45 17.59 17.94
CA GLU A 277 4.18 17.28 17.28
C GLU A 277 3.28 18.50 17.51
N PRO A 278 2.88 19.26 16.47
CA PRO A 278 2.18 20.54 16.67
C PRO A 278 0.78 20.39 17.28
N TRP A 279 0.42 19.18 17.71
CA TRP A 279 -0.93 18.69 17.92
C TRP A 279 -1.13 18.07 19.31
N ASN A 280 -0.22 18.35 20.26
CA ASN A 280 -0.48 18.17 21.69
C ASN A 280 -1.27 19.34 22.26
#